data_AF-A0A0J9SIP7-F1
#
_entry.id   AF-A0A0J9SIP7-F1
#
_cell.length_a   1.000
_cell.length_b   1.000
_cell.length_c   1.000
_cell.angle_alpha   90.00
_cell.angle_beta   90.00
_cell.angle_gamma   90.00
#
_symmetry.space_group_name_H-M   'P 1'
#
loop_
_entity.id
_entity.type
_entity.pdbx_description
1 polymer ?
#
loop_
_entity_poly.entity_id
_entity_poly.type
_entity_poly.pdbx_seq_one_letter_code
_entity_poly.pdbx_strand_id
1 'polypeptide(L)'
;MPEIETDKLLLTYNDYYYFKDNFKKTNSEKDEPNPDDFVNNGKFDYWKRRALHTVLEELLKHLRNHGIFWNREDKACSYISYILSEEVKAKNYTYDQEIFETFKGFINKYNTRPNFKSPHCSTSLVHVDSKMYDKMGKLYEMYELFKKFKDDNKLWQAESCSPVEAFLNQFNDFIRNNQPTNNDFKHILDEFRKEIKKDNIEQLIHILKYIMHSLKGHMNSLNQFLKKLNHFKKEYHPMHNMPNDNKCKDLHRE
;
A
#
# COMPACT_ATOMS: atom_id res chain seq x y z
N MET A 1 -16.32 6.25 -24.62
CA MET A 1 -17.06 5.49 -23.59
C MET A 1 -17.63 6.47 -22.57
N PRO A 2 -18.89 6.33 -22.09
CA PRO A 2 -19.42 7.20 -21.04
C PRO A 2 -18.66 6.99 -19.73
N GLU A 3 -18.50 8.06 -18.95
CA GLU A 3 -17.70 8.08 -17.71
C GLU A 3 -18.14 7.05 -16.65
N ILE A 4 -19.41 6.64 -16.70
CA ILE A 4 -20.02 5.62 -15.83
C ILE A 4 -19.41 4.22 -16.06
N GLU A 5 -18.96 3.92 -17.29
CA GLU A 5 -18.42 2.62 -17.63
C GLU A 5 -16.95 2.47 -17.21
N THR A 6 -16.20 3.58 -17.16
CA THR A 6 -14.83 3.62 -16.66
C THR A 6 -14.74 3.29 -15.17
N ASP A 7 -15.74 3.71 -14.39
CA ASP A 7 -15.68 3.60 -12.92
C ASP A 7 -15.86 2.16 -12.42
N LYS A 8 -16.45 1.30 -13.24
CA LYS A 8 -16.52 -0.15 -13.00
C LYS A 8 -15.17 -0.85 -13.16
N LEU A 9 -14.22 -0.22 -13.85
CA LEU A 9 -12.88 -0.75 -14.07
C LEU A 9 -11.89 -0.31 -12.99
N LEU A 10 -12.28 0.69 -12.17
CA LEU A 10 -11.46 1.14 -11.07
C LEU A 10 -11.29 0.01 -10.05
N LEU A 11 -10.07 -0.09 -9.53
CA LEU A 11 -9.71 -1.09 -8.54
C LEU A 11 -9.71 -0.44 -7.18
N THR A 12 -10.17 -1.19 -6.17
CA THR A 12 -9.96 -0.79 -4.78
C THR A 12 -8.47 -0.80 -4.44
N TYR A 13 -8.07 -0.11 -3.37
CA TYR A 13 -6.69 -0.12 -2.86
C TYR A 13 -6.14 -1.54 -2.68
N ASN A 14 -6.95 -2.43 -2.07
CA ASN A 14 -6.56 -3.81 -1.84
C ASN A 14 -6.46 -4.62 -3.14
N ASP A 15 -7.40 -4.46 -4.07
CA ASP A 15 -7.34 -5.15 -5.38
C ASP A 15 -6.12 -4.70 -6.19
N TYR A 16 -5.88 -3.39 -6.27
CA TYR A 16 -4.75 -2.82 -6.99
C TYR A 16 -3.41 -3.41 -6.50
N TYR A 17 -3.17 -3.41 -5.17
CA TYR A 17 -1.94 -4.00 -4.63
C TYR A 17 -1.90 -5.52 -4.74
N TYR A 18 -3.05 -6.20 -4.60
CA TYR A 18 -3.13 -7.64 -4.82
C TYR A 18 -2.64 -8.02 -6.21
N PHE A 19 -3.13 -7.35 -7.26
CA PHE A 19 -2.68 -7.62 -8.63
C PHE A 19 -1.25 -7.17 -8.87
N LYS A 20 -0.88 -5.96 -8.42
CA LYS A 20 0.48 -5.42 -8.55
C LYS A 20 1.54 -6.34 -7.95
N ASP A 21 1.30 -6.89 -6.77
CA ASP A 21 2.28 -7.72 -6.08
C ASP A 21 2.31 -9.16 -6.61
N ASN A 22 1.19 -9.70 -7.10
CA ASN A 22 1.15 -11.07 -7.62
C ASN A 22 1.61 -11.17 -9.07
N PHE A 23 1.34 -10.18 -9.93
CA PHE A 23 1.84 -10.20 -11.31
C PHE A 23 3.37 -10.04 -11.41
N LYS A 24 4.02 -9.43 -10.40
CA LYS A 24 5.49 -9.34 -10.30
C LYS A 24 6.21 -10.69 -10.11
N LYS A 25 5.52 -11.73 -9.61
CA LYS A 25 6.14 -12.99 -9.17
C LYS A 25 6.34 -14.04 -10.28
N THR A 26 6.34 -13.64 -11.55
CA THR A 26 6.30 -14.58 -12.67
C THR A 26 7.68 -14.92 -13.22
N ASN A 27 7.91 -16.21 -13.48
CA ASN A 27 9.15 -16.72 -14.06
C ASN A 27 9.16 -16.61 -15.59
N SER A 28 10.37 -16.44 -16.15
CA SER A 28 10.63 -16.32 -17.58
C SER A 28 10.75 -17.69 -18.26
N GLU A 29 9.66 -18.43 -18.39
CA GLU A 29 9.64 -19.55 -19.34
C GLU A 29 9.42 -19.04 -20.77
N LYS A 30 9.91 -19.76 -21.78
CA LYS A 30 9.73 -19.41 -23.20
C LYS A 30 8.43 -20.04 -23.71
N ASP A 31 7.30 -19.42 -23.38
CA ASP A 31 6.00 -19.81 -23.96
C ASP A 31 5.60 -18.96 -25.15
N GLU A 32 4.82 -19.58 -26.04
CA GLU A 32 4.04 -18.94 -27.09
C GLU A 32 2.92 -18.01 -26.53
N PRO A 33 2.48 -17.02 -27.30
CA PRO A 33 2.91 -16.68 -28.66
C PRO A 33 4.11 -15.74 -28.68
N ASN A 34 4.87 -15.78 -29.77
CA ASN A 34 5.99 -14.87 -29.99
C ASN A 34 5.47 -13.44 -30.21
N PRO A 35 5.90 -12.45 -29.39
CA PRO A 35 5.56 -11.04 -29.60
C PRO A 35 5.82 -10.52 -31.02
N ASP A 36 6.87 -11.02 -31.69
CA ASP A 36 7.23 -10.62 -33.05
C ASP A 36 6.11 -10.86 -34.08
N ASP A 37 5.32 -11.92 -33.90
CA ASP A 37 4.22 -12.27 -34.81
C ASP A 37 3.13 -11.18 -34.85
N PHE A 38 3.08 -10.32 -33.84
CA PHE A 38 2.05 -9.30 -33.66
C PHE A 38 2.51 -7.90 -34.06
N VAL A 39 3.81 -7.63 -33.98
CA VAL A 39 4.38 -6.31 -34.30
C VAL A 39 5.02 -6.25 -35.69
N ASN A 40 5.46 -7.38 -36.27
CA ASN A 40 6.16 -7.40 -37.57
C ASN A 40 5.23 -7.53 -38.79
N ASN A 41 4.00 -7.02 -38.70
CA ASN A 41 2.99 -7.09 -39.77
C ASN A 41 2.96 -5.86 -40.71
N GLY A 42 3.95 -4.96 -40.60
CA GLY A 42 4.05 -3.74 -41.43
C GLY A 42 3.18 -2.56 -40.97
N LYS A 43 2.37 -2.70 -39.92
CA LYS A 43 1.50 -1.62 -39.40
C LYS A 43 2.24 -0.55 -38.61
N PHE A 44 3.39 -0.90 -38.05
CA PHE A 44 4.13 -0.03 -37.13
C PHE A 44 5.55 0.24 -37.66
N ASP A 45 6.05 1.46 -37.44
CA ASP A 45 7.44 1.79 -37.72
C ASP A 45 8.40 0.99 -36.82
N TYR A 46 9.71 1.04 -37.12
CA TYR A 46 10.72 0.26 -36.38
C TYR A 46 10.71 0.53 -34.87
N TRP A 47 10.59 1.79 -34.45
CA TRP A 47 10.65 2.17 -33.03
C TRP A 47 9.38 1.79 -32.29
N LYS A 48 8.22 2.00 -32.92
CA LYS A 48 6.91 1.60 -32.37
C LYS A 48 6.85 0.08 -32.23
N ARG A 49 7.33 -0.69 -33.21
CA ARG A 49 7.44 -2.17 -33.11
C ARG A 49 8.26 -2.62 -31.92
N ARG A 50 9.47 -2.05 -31.76
CA ARG A 50 10.37 -2.41 -30.66
C ARG A 50 9.76 -2.08 -29.29
N ALA A 51 9.08 -0.94 -29.19
CA ALA A 51 8.39 -0.56 -27.96
C ALA A 51 7.24 -1.54 -27.64
N LEU A 52 6.37 -1.81 -28.62
CA LEU A 52 5.23 -2.71 -28.46
C LEU A 52 5.65 -4.16 -28.19
N HIS A 53 6.78 -4.61 -28.74
CA HIS A 53 7.37 -5.91 -28.42
C HIS A 53 7.59 -6.04 -26.90
N THR A 54 8.23 -5.05 -26.27
CA THR A 54 8.46 -5.06 -24.82
C THR A 54 7.14 -5.07 -24.04
N VAL A 55 6.11 -4.34 -24.48
CA VAL A 55 4.80 -4.36 -23.82
C VAL A 55 4.13 -5.74 -23.93
N LEU A 56 4.24 -6.39 -25.09
CA LEU A 56 3.73 -7.75 -25.30
C LEU A 56 4.46 -8.79 -24.45
N GLU A 57 5.77 -8.64 -24.21
CA GLU A 57 6.52 -9.48 -23.28
C GLU A 57 5.99 -9.35 -21.84
N GLU A 58 5.70 -8.14 -21.38
CA GLU A 58 5.09 -7.91 -20.06
C GLU A 58 3.66 -8.47 -19.98
N LEU A 59 2.85 -8.27 -21.04
CA LEU A 59 1.52 -8.87 -21.14
C LEU A 59 1.57 -10.39 -21.03
N LEU A 60 2.51 -11.02 -21.74
CA LEU A 60 2.70 -12.47 -21.71
C LEU A 60 3.03 -12.96 -20.28
N LYS A 61 3.90 -12.25 -19.56
CA LYS A 61 4.20 -12.56 -18.14
C LYS A 61 2.94 -12.53 -17.29
N HIS A 62 2.08 -11.52 -17.48
CA HIS A 62 0.81 -11.43 -16.74
C HIS A 62 -0.13 -12.60 -17.05
N LEU A 63 -0.33 -12.93 -18.33
CA LEU A 63 -1.22 -14.00 -18.75
C LEU A 63 -0.80 -15.39 -18.26
N ARG A 64 0.50 -15.63 -18.07
CA ARG A 64 1.05 -16.88 -17.51
C ARG A 64 0.66 -17.12 -16.06
N ASN A 65 0.33 -16.07 -15.31
CA ASN A 65 -0.05 -16.21 -13.92
C ASN A 65 -1.53 -16.62 -13.77
N HIS A 66 -1.86 -17.79 -14.31
CA HIS A 66 -3.22 -18.32 -14.39
C HIS A 66 -3.96 -18.34 -13.06
N GLY A 67 -3.25 -18.60 -11.96
CA GLY A 67 -3.83 -18.64 -10.62
C GLY A 67 -4.45 -17.31 -10.18
N ILE A 68 -3.97 -16.17 -10.69
CA ILE A 68 -4.51 -14.85 -10.34
C ILE A 68 -5.96 -14.67 -10.84
N PHE A 69 -6.32 -15.32 -11.94
CA PHE A 69 -7.60 -15.08 -12.62
C PHE A 69 -8.78 -15.84 -11.98
N TRP A 70 -8.55 -16.90 -11.20
CA TRP A 70 -9.61 -17.84 -10.78
C TRP A 70 -10.81 -17.23 -10.04
N ASN A 71 -10.60 -16.18 -9.23
CA ASN A 71 -11.66 -15.61 -8.39
C ASN A 71 -11.97 -14.14 -8.67
N ARG A 72 -11.20 -13.48 -9.56
CA ARG A 72 -11.25 -12.03 -9.78
C ARG A 72 -10.83 -11.67 -11.20
N GLU A 73 -11.27 -12.46 -12.18
CA GLU A 73 -10.85 -12.32 -13.58
C GLU A 73 -11.12 -10.92 -14.13
N ASP A 74 -12.32 -10.41 -13.95
CA ASP A 74 -12.74 -9.05 -14.34
C ASP A 74 -11.76 -7.98 -13.81
N LYS A 75 -11.45 -8.03 -12.51
CA LYS A 75 -10.53 -7.09 -11.88
C LYS A 75 -9.08 -7.29 -12.32
N ALA A 76 -8.65 -8.53 -12.52
CA ALA A 76 -7.33 -8.84 -13.06
C ALA A 76 -7.18 -8.25 -14.47
N CYS A 77 -8.20 -8.37 -15.31
CA CYS A 77 -8.21 -7.81 -16.66
C CYS A 77 -8.29 -6.28 -16.64
N SER A 78 -9.02 -5.67 -15.71
CA SER A 78 -8.97 -4.21 -15.49
C SER A 78 -7.57 -3.73 -15.12
N TYR A 79 -6.87 -4.45 -14.22
CA TYR A 79 -5.48 -4.17 -13.88
C TYR A 79 -4.57 -4.25 -15.11
N ILE A 80 -4.65 -5.36 -15.88
CA ILE A 80 -3.87 -5.54 -17.10
C ILE A 80 -4.17 -4.42 -18.11
N SER A 81 -5.44 -4.05 -18.28
CA SER A 81 -5.85 -2.98 -19.19
C SER A 81 -5.21 -1.63 -18.82
N TYR A 82 -5.13 -1.31 -17.52
CA TYR A 82 -4.42 -0.15 -17.01
C TYR A 82 -2.91 -0.23 -17.30
N ILE A 83 -2.26 -1.35 -16.97
CA ILE A 83 -0.81 -1.53 -17.16
C ILE A 83 -0.43 -1.44 -18.64
N LEU A 84 -1.23 -1.97 -19.56
CA LEU A 84 -0.96 -1.83 -21.00
C LEU A 84 -0.96 -0.36 -21.44
N SER A 85 -1.91 0.43 -20.94
CA SER A 85 -1.97 1.88 -21.21
C SER A 85 -0.77 2.61 -20.60
N GLU A 86 -0.42 2.27 -19.36
CA GLU A 86 0.76 2.80 -18.65
C GLU A 86 2.06 2.52 -19.41
N GLU A 87 2.30 1.27 -19.79
CA GLU A 87 3.51 0.84 -20.49
C GLU A 87 3.64 1.50 -21.87
N VAL A 88 2.55 1.56 -22.65
CA VAL A 88 2.57 2.24 -23.96
C VAL A 88 2.87 3.74 -23.80
N LYS A 89 2.25 4.40 -22.82
CA LYS A 89 2.48 5.82 -22.52
C LYS A 89 3.92 6.05 -22.03
N ALA A 90 4.48 5.15 -21.22
CA ALA A 90 5.86 5.20 -20.76
C ALA A 90 6.89 5.05 -21.91
N LYS A 91 6.48 4.47 -23.04
CA LYS A 91 7.28 4.44 -24.29
C LYS A 91 7.06 5.67 -25.19
N ASN A 92 6.35 6.70 -24.71
CA ASN A 92 5.98 7.91 -25.46
C ASN A 92 5.08 7.66 -26.69
N TYR A 93 4.24 6.62 -26.64
CA TYR A 93 3.23 6.37 -27.66
C TYR A 93 1.82 6.61 -27.12
N THR A 94 0.91 6.99 -28.00
CA THR A 94 -0.53 6.99 -27.71
C THR A 94 -1.07 5.58 -27.74
N TYR A 95 -1.79 5.16 -26.70
CA TYR A 95 -2.50 3.88 -26.70
C TYR A 95 -3.81 4.00 -27.50
N ASP A 96 -3.70 3.86 -28.82
CA ASP A 96 -4.81 3.96 -29.77
C ASP A 96 -5.54 2.61 -29.97
N GLN A 97 -6.63 2.63 -30.74
CA GLN A 97 -7.41 1.42 -31.03
C GLN A 97 -6.59 0.35 -31.77
N GLU A 98 -5.66 0.74 -32.64
CA GLU A 98 -4.85 -0.21 -33.41
C GLU A 98 -3.89 -1.00 -32.50
N ILE A 99 -3.26 -0.32 -31.54
CA ILE A 99 -2.45 -0.97 -30.51
C ILE A 99 -3.32 -1.85 -29.62
N PHE A 100 -4.49 -1.38 -29.20
CA PHE A 100 -5.43 -2.18 -28.40
C PHE A 100 -5.84 -3.47 -29.12
N GLU A 101 -6.22 -3.41 -30.39
CA GLU A 101 -6.58 -4.60 -31.18
C GLU A 101 -5.39 -5.54 -31.37
N THR A 102 -4.17 -5.01 -31.43
CA THR A 102 -2.94 -5.81 -31.46
C THR A 102 -2.79 -6.62 -30.16
N PHE A 103 -2.98 -5.98 -29.00
CA PHE A 103 -2.92 -6.66 -27.70
C PHE A 103 -4.06 -7.66 -27.52
N LYS A 104 -5.28 -7.32 -27.95
CA LYS A 104 -6.42 -8.25 -27.95
C LYS A 104 -6.17 -9.47 -28.82
N GLY A 105 -5.59 -9.28 -30.01
CA GLY A 105 -5.16 -10.37 -30.88
C GLY A 105 -4.12 -11.28 -30.21
N PHE A 106 -3.17 -10.68 -29.50
CA PHE A 106 -2.15 -11.42 -28.74
C PHE A 106 -2.77 -12.28 -27.65
N ILE A 107 -3.67 -11.72 -26.82
CA ILE A 107 -4.40 -12.47 -25.78
C ILE A 107 -5.18 -13.63 -26.41
N ASN A 108 -5.93 -13.38 -27.48
CA ASN A 108 -6.71 -14.42 -28.14
C ASN A 108 -5.83 -15.57 -28.66
N LYS A 109 -4.67 -15.26 -29.24
CA LYS A 109 -3.72 -16.29 -29.69
C LYS A 109 -3.15 -17.09 -28.53
N TYR A 110 -2.73 -16.42 -27.45
CA TYR A 110 -2.25 -17.08 -26.24
C TYR A 110 -3.31 -18.05 -25.69
N ASN A 111 -4.55 -17.58 -25.60
CA ASN A 111 -5.70 -18.30 -25.05
C ASN A 111 -6.20 -19.47 -25.90
N THR A 112 -5.79 -19.54 -27.17
CA THR A 112 -6.21 -20.57 -28.14
C THR A 112 -5.06 -21.46 -28.61
N ARG A 113 -3.90 -21.40 -27.96
CA ARG A 113 -2.71 -22.18 -28.34
C ARG A 113 -2.93 -23.70 -28.17
N PRO A 114 -2.20 -24.55 -28.90
CA PRO A 114 -2.31 -26.00 -28.73
C PRO A 114 -2.08 -26.43 -27.28
N ASN A 115 -2.86 -27.40 -26.80
CA ASN A 115 -2.78 -27.97 -25.44
C ASN A 115 -3.05 -26.98 -24.29
N PHE A 116 -3.49 -25.75 -24.58
CA PHE A 116 -3.89 -24.79 -23.56
C PHE A 116 -5.07 -23.95 -24.05
N LYS A 117 -6.18 -24.00 -23.31
CA LYS A 117 -7.36 -23.16 -23.56
C LYS A 117 -7.69 -22.39 -22.30
N SER A 118 -7.72 -21.07 -22.41
CA SER A 118 -8.19 -20.21 -21.32
C SER A 118 -9.02 -19.07 -21.89
N PRO A 119 -10.10 -18.63 -21.22
CA PRO A 119 -10.84 -17.45 -21.63
C PRO A 119 -10.24 -16.14 -21.10
N HIS A 120 -9.15 -16.17 -20.32
CA HIS A 120 -8.70 -15.02 -19.52
C HIS A 120 -8.54 -13.73 -20.33
N CYS A 121 -9.29 -12.71 -19.95
CA CYS A 121 -9.28 -11.38 -20.57
C CYS A 121 -9.66 -11.32 -22.05
N SER A 122 -10.11 -12.40 -22.68
CA SER A 122 -10.53 -12.38 -24.09
C SER A 122 -11.70 -11.41 -24.33
N THR A 123 -12.62 -11.31 -23.36
CA THR A 123 -13.80 -10.43 -23.40
C THR A 123 -13.75 -9.29 -22.39
N SER A 124 -12.88 -9.39 -21.39
CA SER A 124 -12.81 -8.46 -20.25
C SER A 124 -11.66 -7.45 -20.38
N LEU A 125 -10.80 -7.57 -21.40
CA LEU A 125 -9.81 -6.54 -21.70
C LEU A 125 -10.52 -5.29 -22.26
N VAL A 126 -10.20 -4.13 -21.71
CA VAL A 126 -10.79 -2.85 -22.11
C VAL A 126 -9.73 -1.91 -22.66
N HIS A 127 -10.11 -1.12 -23.66
CA HIS A 127 -9.26 -0.04 -24.17
C HIS A 127 -9.27 1.12 -23.17
N VAL A 128 -8.22 1.22 -22.35
CA VAL A 128 -8.02 2.33 -21.41
C VAL A 128 -7.43 3.52 -22.17
N ASP A 129 -8.31 4.34 -22.75
CA ASP A 129 -7.94 5.57 -23.46
C ASP A 129 -7.28 6.60 -22.52
N SER A 130 -6.80 7.73 -23.07
CA SER A 130 -6.11 8.76 -22.27
C SER A 130 -6.96 9.32 -21.13
N LYS A 131 -8.28 9.50 -21.32
CA LYS A 131 -9.14 10.06 -20.27
C LYS A 131 -9.31 9.04 -19.14
N MET A 132 -9.51 7.77 -19.50
CA MET A 132 -9.60 6.66 -18.55
C MET A 132 -8.29 6.48 -17.79
N TYR A 133 -7.17 6.48 -18.51
CA TYR A 133 -5.84 6.36 -17.94
C TYR A 133 -5.58 7.46 -16.91
N ASP A 134 -5.86 8.72 -17.24
CA ASP A 134 -5.62 9.84 -16.31
C ASP A 134 -6.51 9.73 -15.06
N LYS A 135 -7.72 9.18 -15.17
CA LYS A 135 -8.62 8.94 -14.02
C LYS A 135 -8.11 7.80 -13.14
N MET A 136 -7.75 6.67 -13.73
CA MET A 136 -7.19 5.51 -13.01
C MET A 136 -5.85 5.87 -12.37
N GLY A 137 -4.96 6.53 -13.12
CA GLY A 137 -3.64 6.96 -12.70
C GLY A 137 -3.69 7.87 -11.47
N LYS A 138 -4.52 8.92 -11.47
CA LYS A 138 -4.68 9.78 -10.29
C LYS A 138 -5.09 9.02 -9.02
N LEU A 139 -6.00 8.05 -9.16
CA LEU A 139 -6.42 7.21 -8.02
C LEU A 139 -5.26 6.33 -7.54
N TYR A 140 -4.58 5.65 -8.45
CA TYR A 140 -3.50 4.73 -8.10
C TYR A 140 -2.23 5.45 -7.62
N GLU A 141 -1.93 6.64 -8.13
CA GLU A 141 -0.89 7.52 -7.59
C GLU A 141 -1.17 7.88 -6.12
N MET A 142 -2.44 8.15 -5.77
CA MET A 142 -2.82 8.38 -4.37
C MET A 142 -2.68 7.10 -3.52
N TYR A 143 -2.91 5.92 -4.09
CA TYR A 143 -2.66 4.64 -3.43
C TYR A 143 -1.16 4.40 -3.17
N GLU A 144 -0.30 4.74 -4.14
CA GLU A 144 1.16 4.70 -3.97
C GLU A 144 1.64 5.69 -2.92
N LEU A 145 1.11 6.92 -2.93
CA LEU A 145 1.42 7.92 -1.92
C LEU A 145 1.06 7.44 -0.52
N PHE A 146 -0.12 6.84 -0.34
CA PHE A 146 -0.53 6.30 0.95
C PHE A 146 0.35 5.14 1.40
N LYS A 147 0.68 4.19 0.52
CA LYS A 147 1.58 3.08 0.88
C LYS A 147 2.98 3.59 1.25
N LYS A 148 3.55 4.48 0.45
CA LYS A 148 4.84 5.10 0.76
C LYS A 148 4.81 5.86 2.08
N PHE A 149 3.75 6.62 2.33
CA PHE A 149 3.56 7.31 3.61
C PHE A 149 3.60 6.32 4.78
N LYS A 150 2.94 5.16 4.67
CA LYS A 150 2.99 4.11 5.70
C LYS A 150 4.37 3.48 5.86
N ASP A 151 5.07 3.25 4.76
CA ASP A 151 6.37 2.58 4.77
C ASP A 151 7.47 3.50 5.33
N ASP A 152 7.43 4.80 4.98
CA ASP A 152 8.43 5.79 5.36
C ASP A 152 8.23 6.31 6.80
N ASN A 153 6.99 6.32 7.29
CA ASN A 153 6.67 6.90 8.59
C ASN A 153 6.35 5.82 9.60
N LYS A 154 7.10 5.82 10.70
CA LYS A 154 6.77 5.04 11.88
C LYS A 154 5.58 5.69 12.58
N LEU A 155 4.38 5.32 12.16
CA LEU A 155 3.13 5.95 12.57
C LEU A 155 2.82 5.85 14.09
N TRP A 156 3.68 5.19 14.86
CA TRP A 156 3.63 5.10 16.32
C TRP A 156 4.52 6.14 17.04
N GLN A 157 5.27 6.97 16.33
CA GLN A 157 6.15 7.98 16.91
C GLN A 157 5.48 9.36 16.91
N ALA A 158 5.75 10.20 17.93
CA ALA A 158 5.17 11.54 18.03
C ALA A 158 5.60 12.46 16.86
N GLU A 159 6.77 12.23 16.27
CA GLU A 159 7.22 12.98 15.08
C GLU A 159 6.37 12.69 13.83
N SER A 160 5.49 11.67 13.85
CA SER A 160 4.65 11.30 12.71
C SER A 160 3.43 12.20 12.50
N CYS A 161 3.09 13.09 13.44
CA CYS A 161 1.94 13.99 13.32
C CYS A 161 2.02 14.90 12.08
N SER A 162 3.21 15.46 11.79
CA SER A 162 3.38 16.37 10.65
C SER A 162 3.30 15.64 9.30
N PRO A 163 3.93 14.46 9.10
CA PRO A 163 3.68 13.62 7.93
C PRO A 163 2.20 13.21 7.76
N VAL A 164 1.50 12.87 8.84
CA VAL A 164 0.07 12.51 8.79
C VAL A 164 -0.76 13.69 8.28
N GLU A 165 -0.56 14.89 8.84
CA GLU A 165 -1.26 16.10 8.42
C GLU A 165 -1.01 16.42 6.94
N ALA A 166 0.26 16.32 6.50
CA ALA A 166 0.63 16.54 5.11
C ALA A 166 -0.03 15.54 4.14
N PHE A 167 -0.14 14.26 4.52
CA PHE A 167 -0.85 13.25 3.74
C PHE A 167 -2.36 13.55 3.68
N LEU A 168 -2.99 13.86 4.82
CA LEU A 168 -4.42 14.16 4.87
C LEU A 168 -4.79 15.39 4.03
N ASN A 169 -3.94 16.42 4.00
CA ASN A 169 -4.13 17.58 3.13
C ASN A 169 -4.12 17.18 1.65
N GLN A 170 -3.13 16.39 1.22
CA GLN A 170 -3.05 15.88 -0.16
C GLN A 170 -4.26 15.00 -0.52
N PHE A 171 -4.69 14.14 0.40
CA PHE A 171 -5.87 13.30 0.20
C PHE A 171 -7.16 14.13 0.08
N ASN A 172 -7.33 15.15 0.94
CA ASN A 172 -8.48 16.04 0.89
C ASN A 172 -8.53 16.84 -0.41
N ASP A 173 -7.39 17.33 -0.89
CA ASP A 173 -7.28 18.02 -2.17
C ASP A 173 -7.62 17.09 -3.34
N PHE A 174 -7.16 15.84 -3.31
CA PHE A 174 -7.55 14.83 -4.27
C PHE A 174 -9.07 14.57 -4.28
N ILE A 175 -9.70 14.41 -3.12
CA ILE A 175 -11.16 14.23 -3.02
C ILE A 175 -11.91 15.44 -3.57
N ARG A 176 -11.44 16.66 -3.29
CA ARG A 176 -12.07 17.90 -3.79
C ARG A 176 -12.01 17.99 -5.32
N ASN A 177 -10.90 17.58 -5.91
CA ASN A 177 -10.65 17.67 -7.36
C ASN A 177 -11.18 16.47 -8.15
N ASN A 178 -11.53 15.37 -7.48
CA ASN A 178 -11.97 14.12 -8.11
C ASN A 178 -13.29 13.65 -7.46
N GLN A 179 -14.29 14.55 -7.39
CA GLN A 179 -15.59 14.20 -6.82
C GLN A 179 -16.26 13.06 -7.60
N PRO A 180 -16.92 12.12 -6.91
CA PRO A 180 -17.56 10.99 -7.57
C PRO A 180 -18.74 11.45 -8.42
N THR A 181 -18.73 11.07 -9.69
CA THR A 181 -19.83 11.34 -10.62
C THR A 181 -20.89 10.24 -10.63
N ASN A 182 -20.63 9.09 -9.97
CA ASN A 182 -21.57 7.98 -9.79
C ASN A 182 -21.28 7.18 -8.51
N ASN A 183 -22.12 6.16 -8.26
CA ASN A 183 -22.03 5.30 -7.08
C ASN A 183 -20.82 4.36 -7.09
N ASP A 184 -20.35 3.93 -8.27
CA ASP A 184 -19.21 3.01 -8.38
C ASP A 184 -17.92 3.70 -7.91
N PHE A 185 -17.63 4.90 -8.43
CA PHE A 185 -16.46 5.65 -7.98
C PHE A 185 -16.60 6.12 -6.53
N LYS A 186 -17.81 6.48 -6.09
CA LYS A 186 -18.05 6.78 -4.67
C LYS A 186 -17.69 5.59 -3.78
N HIS A 187 -18.10 4.39 -4.17
CA HIS A 187 -17.78 3.17 -3.43
C HIS A 187 -16.26 2.93 -3.36
N ILE A 188 -15.54 3.09 -4.47
CA ILE A 188 -14.07 2.99 -4.50
C ILE A 188 -13.40 3.97 -3.52
N LEU A 189 -13.86 5.22 -3.50
CA LEU A 189 -13.34 6.24 -2.58
C LEU A 189 -13.69 5.92 -1.12
N ASP A 190 -14.88 5.40 -0.85
CA ASP A 190 -15.31 5.01 0.49
C ASP A 190 -14.51 3.80 1.03
N GLU A 191 -14.22 2.81 0.18
CA GLU A 191 -13.31 1.70 0.54
C GLU A 191 -11.91 2.22 0.84
N PHE A 192 -11.38 3.12 0.02
CA PHE A 192 -10.06 3.69 0.29
C PHE A 192 -10.01 4.51 1.59
N ARG A 193 -11.06 5.28 1.89
CA ARG A 193 -11.20 5.97 3.19
C ARG A 193 -11.20 5.00 4.37
N LYS A 194 -11.81 3.82 4.22
CA LYS A 194 -11.79 2.78 5.27
C LYS A 194 -10.38 2.26 5.52
N GLU A 195 -9.60 2.02 4.46
CA GLU A 195 -8.19 1.62 4.60
C GLU A 195 -7.37 2.68 5.35
N ILE A 196 -7.50 3.96 4.98
CA ILE A 196 -6.83 5.06 5.70
C ILE A 196 -7.26 5.12 7.17
N LYS A 197 -8.56 4.99 7.45
CA LYS A 197 -9.09 5.05 8.82
C LYS A 197 -8.64 3.87 9.68
N LYS A 198 -8.61 2.67 9.11
CA LYS A 198 -8.16 1.46 9.81
C LYS A 198 -6.75 1.67 10.36
N ASP A 199 -5.85 2.17 9.52
CA ASP A 199 -4.47 2.42 9.93
C ASP A 199 -4.38 3.57 10.95
N ASN A 200 -5.17 4.64 10.82
CA ASN A 200 -5.22 5.72 11.81
C ASN A 200 -5.75 5.26 13.20
N ILE A 201 -6.69 4.31 13.24
CA ILE A 201 -7.17 3.72 14.50
C ILE A 201 -6.08 2.83 15.11
N GLU A 202 -5.38 2.03 14.30
CA GLU A 202 -4.25 1.23 14.76
C GLU A 202 -3.13 2.09 15.35
N GLN A 203 -2.88 3.27 14.77
CA GLN A 203 -1.96 4.29 15.31
C GLN A 203 -2.38 4.77 16.69
N LEU A 204 -3.63 5.22 16.85
CA LEU A 204 -4.16 5.71 18.13
C LEU A 204 -4.03 4.63 19.21
N ILE A 205 -4.34 3.38 18.88
CA ILE A 205 -4.19 2.24 19.80
C ILE A 205 -2.71 2.03 20.17
N HIS A 206 -1.78 2.15 19.22
CA HIS A 206 -0.35 1.98 19.50
C HIS A 206 0.22 3.11 20.36
N ILE A 207 -0.13 4.36 20.09
CA ILE A 207 0.26 5.52 20.89
C ILE A 207 -0.25 5.35 22.33
N LEU A 208 -1.51 4.94 22.50
CA LEU A 208 -2.07 4.65 23.83
C LEU A 208 -1.31 3.52 24.54
N LYS A 209 -0.97 2.43 23.84
CA LYS A 209 -0.16 1.33 24.40
C LYS A 209 1.24 1.79 24.82
N TYR A 210 1.91 2.62 24.02
CA TYR A 210 3.22 3.17 24.34
C TYR A 210 3.17 4.08 25.57
N ILE A 211 2.20 5.00 25.62
CA ILE A 211 1.98 5.88 26.77
C ILE A 211 1.73 5.04 28.03
N MET A 212 0.87 4.01 27.95
CA MET A 212 0.62 3.10 29.06
C MET A 212 1.87 2.34 29.51
N HIS A 213 2.71 1.89 28.57
CA HIS A 213 3.98 1.22 28.89
C HIS A 213 4.96 2.17 29.59
N SER A 214 5.12 3.39 29.08
CA SER A 214 5.98 4.42 29.67
C SER A 214 5.52 4.81 31.08
N LEU A 215 4.21 5.01 31.26
CA LEU A 215 3.62 5.32 32.57
C LEU A 215 3.83 4.18 33.57
N LYS A 216 3.69 2.92 33.14
CA LYS A 216 3.97 1.73 33.97
C LYS A 216 5.44 1.67 34.39
N GLY A 217 6.37 2.00 33.49
CA GLY A 217 7.80 2.12 33.81
C GLY A 217 8.07 3.17 34.88
N HIS A 218 7.47 4.36 34.76
CA HIS A 218 7.60 5.44 35.74
C HIS A 218 7.00 5.06 37.10
N MET A 219 5.83 4.42 37.13
CA MET A 219 5.22 3.93 38.37
C MET A 219 6.09 2.90 39.08
N ASN A 220 6.73 1.98 38.33
CA ASN A 220 7.64 0.99 38.91
C ASN A 220 8.88 1.64 39.54
N SER A 221 9.47 2.63 38.85
CA SER A 221 10.58 3.42 39.38
C SER A 221 10.19 4.16 40.68
N LEU A 222 9.02 4.80 40.68
CA LEU A 222 8.48 5.50 41.85
C LEU A 222 8.26 4.54 43.04
N ASN A 223 7.69 3.35 42.77
CA ASN A 223 7.50 2.32 43.79
C ASN A 223 8.82 1.80 44.36
N GLN A 224 9.85 1.66 43.53
CA GLN A 224 11.18 1.27 43.99
C GLN A 224 11.83 2.36 44.86
N PHE A 225 11.64 3.64 44.50
CA PHE A 225 12.09 4.77 45.30
C PHE A 225 11.37 4.84 46.66
N LEU A 226 10.05 4.66 46.69
CA LEU A 226 9.26 4.60 47.93
C LEU A 226 9.70 3.44 48.83
N LYS A 227 10.01 2.27 48.27
CA LYS A 227 10.57 1.14 49.03
C LYS A 227 11.90 1.51 49.68
N LYS A 228 12.81 2.18 48.95
CA LYS A 228 14.09 2.66 49.49
C LYS A 228 13.89 3.69 50.61
N LEU A 229 12.99 4.65 50.43
CA LEU A 229 12.62 5.64 51.45
C LEU A 229 12.08 4.99 52.74
N ASN A 230 11.21 3.99 52.60
CA ASN A 230 10.65 3.27 53.74
C ASN A 230 11.68 2.40 54.47
N HIS A 231 12.63 1.81 53.74
CA HIS A 231 13.77 1.11 54.34
C HIS A 231 14.66 2.08 55.14
N PHE A 232 14.99 3.23 54.55
CA PHE A 232 15.77 4.28 55.21
C PHE A 232 15.08 4.80 56.50
N LYS A 233 13.77 5.02 56.46
CA LYS A 233 12.98 5.39 57.65
C LYS A 233 13.01 4.33 58.75
N LYS A 234 13.03 3.04 58.40
CA LYS A 234 13.11 1.95 59.38
C LYS A 234 14.50 1.84 60.01
N GLU A 235 15.56 2.11 59.25
CA GLU A 235 16.95 2.07 59.74
C GLU A 235 17.30 3.25 60.64
N TYR A 236 16.68 4.42 60.42
CA TYR A 236 16.93 5.62 61.25
C TYR A 236 16.01 5.78 62.46
N HIS A 237 14.94 4.98 62.57
CA HIS A 237 14.05 5.05 63.74
C HIS A 237 14.60 4.53 65.09
N PRO A 238 15.71 3.76 65.20
CA PRO A 238 16.28 3.44 66.51
C PRO A 238 17.10 4.58 67.14
N MET A 239 17.47 5.63 66.39
CA MET A 239 18.43 6.64 66.88
C MET A 239 17.86 7.75 67.79
N HIS A 240 16.55 7.75 68.06
CA HIS A 240 15.93 8.74 68.97
C HIS A 240 15.53 8.21 70.35
N ASN A 241 15.89 6.97 70.69
CA ASN A 241 15.90 6.51 72.08
C ASN A 241 17.34 6.51 72.62
N MET A 242 17.95 7.69 72.73
CA MET A 242 19.10 7.85 73.64
C MET A 242 18.55 7.90 75.07
N PRO A 243 18.99 7.01 75.98
CA PRO A 243 18.67 7.13 77.39
C PRO A 243 19.32 8.40 77.94
N ASN A 244 18.52 9.19 78.64
CA ASN A 244 18.97 10.29 79.45
C ASN A 244 19.63 9.71 80.72
N ASP A 245 20.89 9.26 80.63
CA ASP A 245 21.62 8.71 81.76
C ASP A 245 22.88 9.53 82.09
N ASN A 246 22.71 10.31 83.16
CA ASN A 246 23.77 10.87 83.99
C ASN A 246 24.77 9.78 84.41
N LYS A 247 25.99 9.81 83.88
CA LYS A 247 27.15 9.16 84.52
C LYS A 247 28.48 9.77 84.03
N CYS A 248 28.87 10.85 84.70
CA CYS A 248 30.27 11.18 85.02
C CYS A 248 30.25 11.98 86.33
N LYS A 249 30.01 11.27 87.43
CA LYS A 249 30.57 11.62 88.74
C LYS A 249 31.80 10.76 88.94
N ASP A 250 32.77 11.33 89.64
CA ASP A 250 34.05 10.78 90.08
C ASP A 250 35.24 11.04 89.15
N LEU A 251 35.71 12.28 89.20
CA LEU A 251 37.14 12.62 89.24
C LEU A 251 37.29 13.92 90.06
N HIS A 252 37.77 13.76 91.30
CA HIS A 252 38.49 14.70 92.17
C HIS A 252 38.06 14.60 93.65
N ARG A 253 38.68 13.64 94.35
CA ARG A 253 39.14 13.85 95.72
C ARG A 253 40.41 13.02 95.94
N GLU A 254 41.53 13.61 95.55
CA GLU A 254 42.77 13.79 96.33
C GLU A 254 43.67 14.78 95.59
#